data_AF-W1Y3B5-F1
#
_entry.id   AF-W1Y3B5-F1
#
_cell.length_a   1.000
_cell.length_b   1.000
_cell.length_c   1.000
_cell.angle_alpha   90.00
_cell.angle_beta   90.00
_cell.angle_gamma   90.00
#
_symmetry.space_group_name_H-M   'P 1'
#
loop_
_entity.id
_entity.type
_entity.pdbx_description
1 polymer ?
#
loop_
_entity_poly.entity_id
_entity_poly.type
_entity_poly.pdbx_seq_one_letter_code
_entity_poly.pdbx_strand_id
1 'polypeptide(L)'
;RHLSTSLGLVEAGLGISALPGLAMPHAPYSSIIGIPLVEPVIRRTLGIIRRKDAVLSPAAERFFALLINLWTDDKDNLWTNIVE
;
A
#
# COMPACT_ATOMS: atom_id res chain seq x y z
N ARG A 1 5.63 -5.69 9.38
CA ARG A 1 6.82 -6.23 8.69
C ARG A 1 6.71 -7.76 8.64
N HIS A 2 5.92 -8.34 7.73
CA HIS A 2 5.80 -9.82 7.52
C HIS A 2 5.33 -10.19 6.09
N LEU A 3 5.19 -9.21 5.19
CA LEU A 3 4.48 -9.39 3.90
C LEU A 3 5.25 -10.29 2.93
N SER A 4 6.58 -10.15 2.87
CA SER A 4 7.44 -10.96 2.00
C SER A 4 7.41 -12.46 2.35
N THR A 5 7.42 -12.81 3.63
CA THR A 5 7.34 -14.20 4.07
C THR A 5 5.98 -14.79 3.74
N SER A 6 4.90 -14.07 4.03
CA SER A 6 3.55 -14.56 3.72
C SER A 6 3.36 -14.76 2.22
N LEU A 7 3.85 -13.85 1.39
CA LEU A 7 3.77 -13.98 -0.07
C LEU A 7 4.55 -15.19 -0.56
N GLY A 8 5.80 -15.39 -0.10
CA GLY A 8 6.61 -16.55 -0.50
C GLY A 8 5.99 -17.90 -0.13
N LEU A 9 5.24 -17.97 0.98
CA LEU A 9 4.47 -19.18 1.33
C LEU A 9 3.29 -19.42 0.37
N VAL A 10 2.62 -18.36 -0.08
CA VAL A 10 1.55 -18.47 -1.09
C VAL A 10 2.14 -18.88 -2.44
N GLU A 11 3.30 -18.34 -2.83
CA GLU A 11 4.00 -18.71 -4.08
C GLU A 11 4.42 -20.19 -4.07
N ALA A 12 4.79 -20.72 -2.90
CA ALA A 12 5.10 -22.13 -2.69
C ALA A 12 3.85 -23.04 -2.61
N GLY A 13 2.63 -22.49 -2.72
CA GLY A 13 1.38 -23.25 -2.69
C GLY A 13 0.93 -23.68 -1.29
N LEU A 14 1.45 -23.06 -0.23
CA LEU A 14 1.16 -23.44 1.17
C LEU A 14 -0.12 -22.80 1.73
N GLY A 15 -0.83 -21.97 0.95
CA GLY A 15 -2.10 -21.38 1.34
C GLY A 15 -2.43 -20.07 0.64
N ILE A 16 -3.25 -19.24 1.30
CA ILE A 16 -3.66 -17.90 0.85
C ILE A 16 -3.26 -16.85 1.90
N SER A 17 -3.20 -15.58 1.49
CA SER A 17 -2.91 -14.47 2.40
C SER A 17 -3.73 -13.22 2.07
N ALA A 18 -4.08 -12.46 3.10
CA ALA A 18 -4.67 -11.13 2.97
C ALA A 18 -3.56 -10.07 3.05
N LEU A 19 -3.39 -9.29 1.99
CA LEU A 19 -2.33 -8.29 1.86
C LEU A 19 -2.93 -6.91 1.55
N PRO A 20 -2.30 -5.80 1.98
CA PRO A 20 -2.67 -4.49 1.48
C PRO A 20 -2.44 -4.41 -0.04
N GLY A 21 -3.30 -3.69 -0.77
CA GLY A 21 -3.17 -3.53 -2.23
C GLY A 21 -1.78 -3.07 -2.68
N LEU A 22 -1.14 -2.18 -1.90
CA LEU A 22 0.23 -1.68 -2.19
C LEU A 22 1.31 -2.79 -2.18
N ALA A 23 1.04 -3.94 -1.56
CA ALA A 23 1.96 -5.07 -1.50
C ALA A 23 1.63 -6.17 -2.53
N MET A 24 0.62 -5.96 -3.37
CA MET A 24 0.27 -6.90 -4.42
C MET A 24 1.42 -6.98 -5.45
N PRO A 25 1.80 -8.19 -5.89
CA PRO A 25 2.74 -8.33 -6.98
C PRO A 25 2.10 -7.79 -8.27
N HIS A 26 2.77 -6.80 -8.88
CA HIS A 26 2.35 -6.22 -10.17
C HIS A 26 3.11 -6.86 -11.35
N ALA A 27 3.77 -8.00 -11.12
CA ALA A 27 4.61 -8.63 -12.14
C ALA A 27 3.74 -9.42 -13.12
N PRO A 28 3.96 -9.26 -14.44
CA PRO A 28 3.15 -9.91 -15.50
C PRO A 28 3.20 -11.45 -15.50
N TYR A 29 4.04 -12.07 -14.66
CA TYR A 29 4.23 -13.52 -14.55
C TYR A 29 4.23 -14.00 -13.09
N SER A 30 3.43 -13.40 -12.20
CA SER A 30 3.25 -13.95 -10.87
C SER A 30 2.45 -15.25 -10.94
N SER A 31 2.86 -16.27 -10.18
CA SER A 31 2.08 -17.50 -9.98
C SER A 31 0.86 -17.28 -9.09
N ILE A 32 0.69 -16.07 -8.55
CA ILE A 32 -0.39 -15.69 -7.63
C ILE A 32 -1.34 -14.73 -8.33
N ILE A 33 -2.64 -14.95 -8.11
CA ILE A 33 -3.68 -14.00 -8.48
C ILE A 33 -4.17 -13.22 -7.25
N GLY A 34 -4.52 -11.96 -7.46
CA GLY A 34 -5.20 -11.13 -6.47
C GLY A 34 -6.71 -11.30 -6.53
N ILE A 35 -7.35 -11.50 -5.38
CA ILE A 35 -8.81 -11.51 -5.26
C ILE A 35 -9.22 -10.39 -4.28
N PRO A 36 -10.10 -9.45 -4.68
CA PRO A 36 -10.51 -8.36 -3.80
C PRO A 36 -11.41 -8.87 -2.66
N LEU A 37 -11.22 -8.31 -1.46
CA LEU A 37 -12.16 -8.49 -0.35
C LEU A 37 -13.33 -7.52 -0.50
N VAL A 38 -14.55 -8.04 -0.57
CA VAL A 38 -15.76 -7.25 -0.86
C VAL A 38 -16.58 -6.99 0.41
N GLU A 39 -16.83 -8.02 1.23
CA GLU A 39 -17.67 -7.91 2.42
C GLU A 39 -16.99 -8.60 3.63
N PRO A 40 -16.37 -7.86 4.56
CA PRO A 40 -16.18 -6.41 4.54
C PRO A 40 -14.96 -5.98 3.70
N VAL A 41 -15.04 -4.78 3.13
CA VAL A 41 -13.85 -4.06 2.67
C VAL A 41 -13.02 -3.61 3.87
N ILE A 42 -11.81 -4.14 4.01
CA ILE A 42 -10.88 -3.75 5.08
C ILE A 42 -10.01 -2.57 4.62
N ARG A 43 -9.99 -1.50 5.43
CA ARG A 43 -9.23 -0.28 5.17
C ARG A 43 -8.20 -0.04 6.25
N ARG A 44 -7.03 0.49 5.86
CA ARG A 44 -6.00 1.00 6.78
C ARG A 44 -5.58 2.39 6.36
N THR A 45 -5.39 3.28 7.33
CA THR A 45 -4.88 4.63 7.07
C THR A 45 -3.36 4.61 7.02
N LEU A 46 -2.78 5.11 5.93
CA LEU A 46 -1.36 5.48 5.87
C LEU A 46 -1.21 6.92 6.34
N GLY A 47 -0.21 7.19 7.18
CA GLY A 47 0.02 8.50 7.76
C GLY A 47 1.50 8.83 7.83
N ILE A 48 1.79 10.14 7.94
CA ILE A 48 3.14 10.66 8.11
C ILE A 48 3.33 11.04 9.57
N ILE A 49 4.41 10.55 10.18
CA ILE A 49 4.77 10.89 11.55
C ILE A 49 5.97 11.83 11.52
N ARG A 50 5.90 12.91 12.31
CA ARG A 50 7.02 13.83 12.53
C ARG A 50 7.19 14.11 14.01
N ARG A 51 8.41 14.45 14.43
CA ARG A 51 8.66 14.99 15.77
C ARG A 51 8.04 16.38 15.86
N LYS A 52 7.31 16.66 16.94
CA LYS A 52 6.61 17.94 17.15
C LYS A 52 7.58 19.13 17.20
N ASP A 53 8.73 18.94 17.85
CA ASP A 53 9.69 20.02 18.14
C ASP A 53 10.86 20.07 17.13
N ALA A 54 10.76 19.33 16.03
CA ALA A 54 11.77 19.35 14.98
C ALA A 54 11.32 20.25 13.83
N VAL A 55 12.14 21.23 13.48
CA VAL A 55 11.99 21.96 12.22
C VAL A 55 12.45 21.04 11.09
N LEU A 56 11.61 20.90 10.07
CA LEU A 56 11.95 20.13 8.88
C LEU A 56 13.01 20.91 8.08
N SER A 57 13.97 20.20 7.50
CA SER A 57 14.86 20.84 6.54
C SER A 57 14.05 21.30 5.31
N PRO A 58 14.53 22.28 4.52
CA PRO A 58 13.83 22.72 3.32
C PRO A 58 13.48 21.56 2.36
N ALA A 59 14.37 20.56 2.25
CA ALA A 59 14.10 19.36 1.45
C ALA A 59 13.00 18.48 2.04
N ALA A 60 12.98 18.30 3.37
CA ALA A 60 11.95 17.52 4.05
C ALA A 60 10.57 18.20 4.02
N GLU A 61 10.51 19.53 4.12
CA GLU A 61 9.27 20.30 3.93
C GLU A 61 8.72 20.12 2.52
N ARG A 62 9.58 20.25 1.50
CA ARG A 62 9.20 20.01 0.10
C ARG A 62 8.67 18.60 -0.11
N PHE A 63 9.32 17.59 0.48
CA PHE A 63 8.88 16.20 0.38
C PHE A 63 7.55 15.97 1.10
N PHE A 64 7.37 16.54 2.30
CA PHE A 64 6.10 16.47 3.04
C PHE A 64 4.96 17.10 2.23
N ALA A 65 5.16 18.29 1.68
CA ALA A 65 4.17 18.96 0.84
C ALA A 65 3.83 18.12 -0.41
N LEU A 66 4.84 17.53 -1.05
CA LEU A 66 4.66 16.64 -2.19
C LEU A 66 3.80 15.43 -1.83
N LEU A 67 4.08 14.75 -0.72
CA LEU A 67 3.31 13.59 -0.27
C LEU A 67 1.87 13.96 0.07
N ILE A 68 1.65 15.07 0.77
CA ILE A 68 0.30 15.52 1.13
C ILE A 68 -0.50 15.86 -0.13
N ASN A 69 0.10 16.54 -1.12
CA ASN A 69 -0.59 16.85 -2.37
C ASN A 69 -0.94 15.59 -3.17
N LEU A 70 0.02 14.67 -3.35
CA LEU A 70 -0.19 13.40 -4.06
C LEU A 70 -1.28 12.54 -3.41
N TRP A 71 -1.38 12.51 -2.09
CA TRP A 71 -2.35 11.66 -1.39
C TRP A 71 -3.69 12.34 -1.09
N THR A 72 -3.81 13.65 -1.31
CA THR A 72 -5.07 14.40 -1.09
C THR A 72 -5.93 14.45 -2.35
N ASP A 73 -5.32 14.38 -3.54
CA ASP A 73 -6.02 14.41 -4.83
C ASP A 73 -6.83 13.13 -5.11
N ASP A 74 -6.54 12.05 -4.37
CA ASP A 74 -7.11 10.72 -4.56
C ASP A 74 -8.27 10.41 -3.58
N LYS A 75 -8.87 11.45 -2.97
CA LYS A 75 -9.95 11.27 -1.99
C LYS A 75 -11.22 10.67 -2.58
N ASP A 76 -11.46 10.89 -3.87
CA ASP A 76 -12.63 10.40 -4.59
C ASP A 76 -12.36 9.09 -5.36
N ASN A 77 -11.09 8.75 -5.62
CA ASN A 77 -10.66 7.55 -6.33
C ASN A 77 -9.91 6.61 -5.38
N LEU A 78 -10.59 6.11 -4.34
CA LEU A 78 -10.01 5.14 -3.39
C LEU A 78 -9.72 3.75 -4.00
N TRP A 79 -9.76 3.65 -5.34
CA TRP A 79 -9.61 2.44 -6.13
C TRP A 79 -8.93 2.76 -7.45
N THR A 80 -7.63 2.53 -7.54
CA THR A 80 -7.06 2.08 -8.82
C THR A 80 -7.31 0.57 -8.86
N ASN A 81 -8.15 0.09 -9.79
CA ASN A 81 -8.24 -1.34 -10.06
C ASN A 81 -6.85 -1.78 -10.53
N ILE A 82 -6.13 -2.53 -9.69
CA ILE A 82 -4.80 -3.09 -10.01
C ILE A 82 -4.93 -4.31 -10.94
N VAL A 83 -6.15 -4.60 -11.42
CA VAL A 83 -6.43 -5.73 -12.30
C VAL A 83 -6.79 -5.20 -13.68
N GLU A 84 -5.76 -4.92 -14.47
CA GLU A 84 -5.81 -5.02 -15.92
C GLU A 84 -4.64 -5.89 -16.38
#